data_AF-A0A0E3SNY5-F1
#
_entry.id   AF-A0A0E3SNY5-F1
#
_cell.length_a   1.000
_cell.length_b   1.000
_cell.length_c   1.000
_cell.angle_alpha   90.00
_cell.angle_beta   90.00
_cell.angle_gamma   90.00
#
_symmetry.space_group_name_H-M   'P 1'
#
loop_
_entity.id
_entity.type
_entity.pdbx_description
1 polymer ?
#
loop_
_entity_poly.entity_id
_entity_poly.type
_entity_poly.pdbx_seq_one_letter_code
_entity_poly.pdbx_strand_id
1 'polypeptide(L)'
;MQASTTEVQSILGNVKYPATKKQVIDEARKQNISGDTMQTLENIPDREYNSADDVVNEFEGFQKAMEVFHKRKYPATKQELVNEARNLHVRDVIIRALEACPDKEYSSPDDVIKECRARIQNR
;
A
#
# COMPACT_ATOMS: atom_id res chain seq x y z
N MET A 1 -12.16 -8.52 -5.64
CA MET A 1 -11.74 -9.81 -5.03
C MET A 1 -10.71 -9.44 -3.98
N GLN A 2 -10.46 -10.22 -2.92
CA GLN A 2 -9.45 -9.79 -1.94
C GLN A 2 -8.06 -10.00 -2.55
N ALA A 3 -7.14 -9.03 -2.42
CA ALA A 3 -5.75 -9.22 -2.82
C ALA A 3 -5.13 -10.41 -2.06
N SER A 4 -4.47 -11.33 -2.78
CA SER A 4 -4.02 -12.61 -2.20
C SER A 4 -2.54 -12.57 -1.84
N THR A 5 -2.22 -12.79 -0.56
CA THR A 5 -0.82 -12.92 -0.09
C THR A 5 -0.10 -14.08 -0.78
N THR A 6 -0.82 -15.18 -1.10
CA THR A 6 -0.25 -16.35 -1.80
C THR A 6 0.19 -16.03 -3.22
N GLU A 7 -0.57 -15.20 -3.96
CA GLU A 7 -0.17 -14.71 -5.29
C GLU A 7 1.13 -13.91 -5.16
N VAL A 8 1.19 -13.00 -4.18
CA VAL A 8 2.39 -12.18 -3.93
C VAL A 8 3.61 -13.04 -3.63
N GLN A 9 3.50 -14.01 -2.71
CA GLN A 9 4.62 -14.90 -2.38
C GLN A 9 5.15 -15.65 -3.60
N SER A 10 4.26 -16.08 -4.50
CA SER A 10 4.64 -16.77 -5.74
C SER A 10 5.44 -15.85 -6.67
N ILE A 11 5.02 -14.59 -6.80
CA ILE A 11 5.73 -13.58 -7.58
C ILE A 11 7.14 -13.35 -7.02
N LEU A 12 7.21 -13.11 -5.72
CA LEU A 12 8.43 -12.69 -5.05
C LEU A 12 9.52 -13.76 -5.04
N GLY A 13 9.16 -15.03 -5.21
CA GLY A 13 10.12 -16.13 -5.40
C GLY A 13 10.91 -16.05 -6.71
N ASN A 14 10.40 -15.35 -7.73
CA ASN A 14 11.07 -15.17 -9.02
C ASN A 14 11.88 -13.86 -9.10
N VAL A 15 11.78 -13.00 -8.09
CA VAL A 15 12.48 -11.72 -8.04
C VAL A 15 13.92 -11.90 -7.54
N LYS A 16 14.88 -11.30 -8.24
CA LYS A 16 16.27 -11.24 -7.78
C LYS A 16 16.47 -10.03 -6.89
N TYR A 17 16.82 -10.26 -5.63
CA TYR A 17 17.06 -9.19 -4.66
C TYR A 17 18.55 -8.79 -4.62
N PRO A 18 18.87 -7.51 -4.30
CA PRO A 18 17.93 -6.43 -4.02
C PRO A 18 17.14 -5.98 -5.25
N ALA A 19 15.87 -5.64 -5.06
CA ALA A 19 14.93 -5.32 -6.13
C ALA A 19 14.18 -4.02 -5.86
N THR A 20 14.02 -3.20 -6.90
CA THR A 20 13.18 -1.99 -6.82
C THR A 20 11.70 -2.35 -6.93
N LYS A 21 10.80 -1.50 -6.41
CA LYS A 21 9.34 -1.62 -6.62
C LYS A 21 8.97 -1.90 -8.08
N LYS A 22 9.60 -1.20 -9.04
CA LYS A 22 9.35 -1.39 -10.47
C LYS A 22 9.65 -2.82 -10.94
N GLN A 23 10.71 -3.44 -10.46
CA GLN A 23 11.08 -4.83 -10.80
C GLN A 23 10.07 -5.83 -10.21
N VAL A 24 9.61 -5.60 -8.97
CA VAL A 24 8.54 -6.41 -8.37
C VAL A 24 7.25 -6.31 -9.18
N ILE A 25 6.86 -5.09 -9.58
CA ILE A 25 5.67 -4.82 -10.40
C ILE A 25 5.78 -5.48 -11.79
N ASP A 26 6.96 -5.42 -12.41
CA ASP A 26 7.21 -6.07 -13.71
C ASP A 26 7.03 -7.59 -13.62
N GLU A 27 7.58 -8.20 -12.56
CA GLU A 27 7.44 -9.63 -12.31
C GLU A 27 5.98 -10.03 -12.03
N ALA A 28 5.26 -9.21 -11.28
CA ALA A 28 3.83 -9.37 -11.03
C ALA A 28 3.01 -9.33 -12.33
N ARG A 29 3.31 -8.39 -13.23
CA ARG A 29 2.64 -8.28 -14.54
C ARG A 29 2.85 -9.51 -15.42
N LYS A 30 4.05 -10.10 -15.42
CA LYS A 30 4.33 -11.33 -16.18
C LYS A 30 3.49 -12.51 -15.72
N GLN A 31 3.14 -12.54 -14.44
CA GLN A 31 2.41 -13.64 -13.82
C GLN A 31 0.88 -13.47 -13.85
N ASN A 32 0.36 -12.46 -14.56
CA ASN A 32 -1.09 -12.21 -14.75
C ASN A 32 -1.89 -12.21 -13.44
N ILE A 33 -1.35 -11.53 -12.42
CA ILE A 33 -1.97 -11.50 -11.09
C ILE A 33 -3.28 -10.70 -11.07
N SER A 34 -4.08 -10.94 -10.03
CA SER A 34 -5.34 -10.23 -9.82
C SER A 34 -5.16 -8.71 -9.73
N GLY A 35 -6.12 -7.94 -10.27
CA GLY A 35 -6.08 -6.47 -10.29
C GLY A 35 -5.97 -5.84 -8.89
N ASP A 36 -6.67 -6.38 -7.89
CA ASP A 36 -6.58 -5.96 -6.49
C ASP A 36 -5.16 -6.15 -5.90
N THR A 37 -4.52 -7.29 -6.20
CA THR A 37 -3.14 -7.60 -5.80
C THR A 37 -2.16 -6.64 -6.47
N MET A 38 -2.34 -6.41 -7.78
CA MET A 38 -1.53 -5.49 -8.55
C MET A 38 -1.63 -4.06 -8.02
N GLN A 39 -2.85 -3.59 -7.76
CA GLN A 39 -3.10 -2.26 -7.20
C GLN A 39 -2.40 -2.08 -5.85
N THR A 40 -2.44 -3.09 -4.99
CA THR A 40 -1.74 -3.04 -3.69
C THR A 40 -0.23 -2.94 -3.90
N LEU A 41 0.36 -3.77 -4.78
CA LEU A 41 1.78 -3.71 -5.13
C LEU A 41 2.20 -2.39 -5.79
N GLU A 42 1.29 -1.72 -6.51
CA GLU A 42 1.57 -0.40 -7.10
C GLU A 42 1.57 0.75 -6.09
N ASN A 43 1.05 0.51 -4.89
CA ASN A 43 0.92 1.48 -3.80
C ASN A 43 1.93 1.29 -2.66
N ILE A 44 2.73 0.22 -2.66
CA ILE A 44 3.83 0.07 -1.71
C ILE A 44 4.88 1.19 -1.92
N PRO A 45 5.69 1.52 -0.89
CA PRO A 45 6.71 2.57 -0.96
C PRO A 45 7.67 2.39 -2.14
N ASP A 46 8.07 3.47 -2.79
CA ASP A 46 9.12 3.40 -3.81
C ASP A 46 10.49 3.32 -3.14
N ARG A 47 11.01 2.11 -2.96
CA ARG A 47 12.36 1.86 -2.43
C ARG A 47 12.96 0.59 -3.02
N GLU A 48 14.23 0.38 -2.71
CA GLU A 48 14.87 -0.90 -2.87
C GLU A 48 14.47 -1.84 -1.72
N TYR A 49 14.11 -3.06 -2.09
CA TYR A 49 13.73 -4.15 -1.19
C TYR A 49 14.86 -5.17 -1.17
N ASN A 50 15.31 -5.57 0.02
CA ASN A 50 16.45 -6.48 0.14
C ASN A 50 16.01 -7.95 0.13
N SER A 51 14.72 -8.21 0.32
CA SER A 51 14.16 -9.56 0.41
C SER A 51 12.69 -9.58 0.01
N ALA A 52 12.16 -10.78 -0.23
CA ALA A 52 10.73 -11.01 -0.41
C ALA A 52 9.94 -10.58 0.83
N ASP A 53 10.43 -10.88 2.04
CA ASP A 53 9.82 -10.46 3.31
C ASP A 53 9.69 -8.94 3.43
N ASP A 54 10.66 -8.16 2.93
CA ASP A 54 10.53 -6.70 2.91
C ASP A 54 9.32 -6.26 2.07
N VAL A 55 9.08 -6.92 0.94
CA VAL A 55 7.94 -6.60 0.06
C VAL A 55 6.62 -7.08 0.69
N VAL A 56 6.58 -8.31 1.21
CA VAL A 56 5.39 -8.87 1.88
C VAL A 56 4.96 -7.99 3.04
N ASN A 57 5.90 -7.55 3.89
CA ASN A 57 5.60 -6.68 5.02
C ASN A 57 4.96 -5.35 4.60
N GLU A 58 5.42 -4.75 3.49
CA GLU A 58 4.81 -3.52 2.98
C GLU A 58 3.43 -3.79 2.33
N PHE A 59 3.29 -4.91 1.62
CA PHE A 59 2.04 -5.34 1.01
C PHE A 59 0.95 -5.58 2.07
N GLU A 60 1.24 -6.38 3.10
CA GLU A 60 0.30 -6.66 4.20
C GLU A 60 -0.03 -5.40 5.00
N GLY A 61 0.97 -4.53 5.22
CA GLY A 61 0.77 -3.24 5.85
C GLY A 61 -0.24 -2.36 5.10
N PHE A 62 -0.17 -2.35 3.77
CA PHE A 62 -1.10 -1.62 2.93
C PHE A 62 -2.49 -2.27 2.91
N GLN A 63 -2.58 -3.60 2.79
CA GLN A 63 -3.86 -4.30 2.86
C GLN A 63 -4.60 -4.04 4.17
N LYS A 64 -3.87 -4.11 5.30
CA LYS A 64 -4.45 -3.81 6.62
C LYS A 64 -4.98 -2.37 6.67
N ALA A 65 -4.22 -1.41 6.14
CA ALA A 65 -4.69 -0.03 6.06
C ALA A 65 -5.96 0.13 5.20
N MET A 66 -6.04 -0.56 4.05
CA MET A 66 -7.24 -0.57 3.22
C MET A 66 -8.43 -1.19 3.95
N GLU A 67 -8.25 -2.29 4.67
CA GLU A 67 -9.32 -2.92 5.44
C GLU A 67 -9.90 -1.96 6.49
N VAL A 68 -9.03 -1.23 7.18
CA VAL A 68 -9.41 -0.17 8.12
C VAL A 68 -10.23 0.91 7.41
N PHE A 69 -9.71 1.43 6.30
CA PHE A 69 -10.35 2.50 5.56
C PHE A 69 -11.66 2.10 4.90
N HIS A 70 -11.86 0.84 4.54
CA HIS A 70 -13.13 0.34 4.01
C HIS A 70 -14.21 0.18 5.09
N LYS A 71 -13.83 -0.06 6.34
CA LYS A 71 -14.77 -0.27 7.46
C LYS A 71 -15.26 1.03 8.08
N ARG A 72 -14.53 2.14 7.93
CA ARG A 72 -14.94 3.44 8.47
C ARG A 72 -16.05 4.10 7.66
N LYS A 73 -16.68 5.10 8.26
CA LYS A 73 -17.63 6.00 7.58
C LYS A 73 -16.90 7.23 7.03
N TYR A 74 -17.39 7.74 5.92
CA TYR A 74 -16.91 8.96 5.25
C TYR A 74 -18.01 10.04 5.26
N PRO A 75 -17.66 11.34 5.22
CA PRO A 75 -16.32 11.91 5.03
C PRO A 75 -15.34 11.72 6.21
N ALA A 76 -14.07 11.93 5.92
CA ALA A 76 -12.95 11.63 6.82
C ALA A 76 -11.89 12.74 6.76
N THR A 77 -11.45 13.29 7.88
CA THR A 77 -10.30 14.19 7.89
C THR A 77 -8.98 13.41 7.88
N LYS A 78 -7.89 14.05 7.40
CA LYS A 78 -6.53 13.50 7.49
C LYS A 78 -6.17 13.07 8.92
N GLN A 79 -6.49 13.91 9.92
CA GLN A 79 -6.19 13.64 11.32
C GLN A 79 -6.95 12.40 11.84
N GLU A 80 -8.20 12.21 11.45
CA GLU A 80 -8.95 11.00 11.80
C GLU A 80 -8.31 9.75 11.19
N LEU A 81 -7.91 9.80 9.91
CA LEU A 81 -7.24 8.67 9.24
C LEU A 81 -5.91 8.31 9.92
N VAL A 82 -5.11 9.32 10.28
CA VAL A 82 -3.83 9.14 11.00
C VAL A 82 -4.05 8.55 12.39
N ASN A 83 -5.02 9.08 13.15
CA ASN A 83 -5.31 8.62 14.50
C ASN A 83 -5.86 7.18 14.51
N GLU A 84 -6.71 6.83 13.55
CA GLU A 84 -7.25 5.49 13.41
C GLU A 84 -6.17 4.49 13.00
N ALA A 85 -5.32 4.85 12.03
CA ALA A 85 -4.17 4.03 11.63
C ALA A 85 -3.20 3.79 12.80
N ARG A 86 -2.95 4.82 13.62
CA ARG A 86 -2.16 4.68 14.87
C ARG A 86 -2.82 3.74 15.86
N ASN A 87 -4.13 3.92 16.12
CA ASN A 87 -4.88 3.09 17.07
C ASN A 87 -4.91 1.61 16.65
N LEU A 88 -4.95 1.34 15.35
CA LEU A 88 -4.99 -0.02 14.79
C LEU A 88 -3.60 -0.62 14.53
N HIS A 89 -2.55 0.06 15.01
CA HIS A 89 -1.15 -0.36 14.91
C HIS A 89 -0.78 -0.66 13.43
N VAL A 90 -1.20 0.21 12.53
CA VAL A 90 -0.76 0.21 11.13
C VAL A 90 0.70 0.67 11.10
N ARG A 91 1.47 0.16 10.13
CA ARG A 91 2.90 0.47 9.98
C ARG A 91 3.17 1.97 9.90
N ASP A 92 4.24 2.42 10.54
CA ASP A 92 4.65 3.82 10.61
C ASP A 92 4.82 4.47 9.22
N VAL A 93 5.27 3.70 8.23
CA VAL A 93 5.38 4.15 6.84
C VAL A 93 4.03 4.57 6.23
N ILE A 94 2.94 3.87 6.58
CA ILE A 94 1.58 4.24 6.15
C ILE A 94 1.11 5.47 6.91
N ILE A 95 1.41 5.57 8.21
CA ILE A 95 1.08 6.75 9.01
C ILE A 95 1.77 8.00 8.41
N ARG A 96 3.06 7.90 8.09
CA ARG A 96 3.81 8.98 7.43
C ARG A 96 3.24 9.32 6.05
N ALA A 97 2.80 8.32 5.30
CA ALA A 97 2.11 8.54 4.03
C ALA A 97 0.85 9.38 4.24
N LEU A 98 0.00 9.03 5.22
CA LEU A 98 -1.21 9.77 5.58
C LEU A 98 -0.90 11.20 6.06
N GLU A 99 0.16 11.37 6.85
CA GLU A 99 0.59 12.70 7.33
C GLU A 99 1.06 13.61 6.18
N ALA A 100 1.60 13.02 5.10
CA ALA A 100 2.02 13.75 3.90
C ALA A 100 0.85 14.13 2.97
N CYS A 101 -0.36 13.62 3.21
CA CYS A 101 -1.53 13.92 2.40
C CYS A 101 -2.06 15.34 2.67
N PRO A 102 -2.80 15.94 1.71
CA PRO A 102 -3.41 17.25 1.91
C PRO A 102 -4.34 17.28 3.13
N ASP A 103 -4.33 18.39 3.87
CA ASP A 103 -5.23 18.60 4.99
C ASP A 103 -6.63 18.96 4.46
N LYS A 104 -7.43 17.93 4.15
CA LYS A 104 -8.79 18.06 3.63
C LYS A 104 -9.69 16.94 4.17
N GLU A 105 -10.98 17.05 3.86
CA GLU A 105 -11.92 15.95 4.00
C GLU A 105 -11.86 15.04 2.77
N TYR A 106 -11.69 13.76 3.02
CA TYR A 106 -11.75 12.69 2.04
C TYR A 106 -13.15 12.10 2.02
N SER A 107 -13.67 11.79 0.85
CA SER A 107 -15.03 11.23 0.70
C SER A 107 -15.06 9.71 0.57
N SER A 108 -13.91 9.06 0.34
CA SER A 108 -13.81 7.61 0.16
C SER A 108 -12.37 7.11 0.35
N PRO A 109 -12.15 5.79 0.52
CA PRO A 109 -10.81 5.19 0.58
C PRO A 109 -10.00 5.46 -0.69
N ASP A 110 -10.64 5.40 -1.86
CA ASP A 110 -9.98 5.69 -3.15
C ASP A 110 -9.52 7.15 -3.26
N ASP A 111 -10.27 8.10 -2.69
CA ASP A 111 -9.84 9.51 -2.64
C ASP A 111 -8.60 9.66 -1.76
N VAL A 112 -8.54 8.96 -0.62
CA VAL A 112 -7.32 8.92 0.22
C VAL A 112 -6.14 8.39 -0.58
N ILE A 113 -6.27 7.21 -1.19
CA ILE A 113 -5.18 6.57 -1.94
C ILE A 113 -4.69 7.49 -3.06
N LYS A 114 -5.60 8.02 -3.87
CA LYS A 114 -5.28 8.89 -5.02
C LYS A 114 -4.48 10.12 -4.59
N GLU A 115 -4.91 10.78 -3.53
CA GLU A 115 -4.35 12.07 -3.10
C GLU A 115 -3.05 11.88 -2.30
N CYS A 116 -2.94 10.79 -1.55
CA CYS A 116 -1.76 10.43 -0.77
C CYS A 116 -0.63 9.87 -1.65
N ARG A 117 -0.96 9.06 -2.66
CA ARG A 117 0.01 8.41 -3.57
C ARG A 117 0.88 9.44 -4.32
N ALA A 118 0.27 10.53 -4.77
CA ALA A 118 0.96 11.60 -5.50
C ALA A 118 2.14 12.22 -4.74
N ARG A 119 2.16 12.12 -3.40
CA ARG A 119 3.18 12.71 -2.55
C ARG A 119 4.31 11.75 -2.20
N ILE A 120 4.07 10.43 -2.21
CA ILE A 120 5.09 9.39 -1.98
C ILE A 120 5.96 9.20 -3.22
N GLN A 121 5.39 9.37 -4.41
CA GLN A 121 6.12 9.21 -5.69
C GLN A 121 6.95 10.44 -6.09
N ASN A 122 6.73 11.59 -5.45
CA ASN A 122 7.31 12.87 -5.84
C ASN A 122 8.32 13.41 -4.81
N ARG A 123 8.91 12.51 -4.00
CA ARG A 123 9.85 12.85 -2.93
C ARG A 123 11.14 12.07 -3.05
#